data_AF-A0A9D9Z114-F1
#
_entry.id   AF-A0A9D9Z114-F1
#
_cell.length_a   1.000
_cell.length_b   1.000
_cell.length_c   1.000
_cell.angle_alpha   90.00
_cell.angle_beta   90.00
_cell.angle_gamma   90.00
#
_symmetry.space_group_name_H-M   'P 1'
#
loop_
_entity.id
_entity.type
_entity.pdbx_description
1 polymer ?
#
loop_
_entity_poly.entity_id
_entity_poly.type
_entity_poly.pdbx_seq_one_letter_code
_entity_poly.pdbx_strand_id
1 'polypeptide(L)'
;MDRVKSDLLNKIAIAALLHDIGKFYQRASDPKEITEKDKEYVCPYNNKKNYYEYQHAAFTSKFYDLNKKIFNIFDDYTQIRELSSMHHNPGSLLQNIIKFSDCASAGVDRAPVEDDYENKQNYKETPLRSIFSLIHFNDAEKIKGKSTNFDNFYGLNDLIPANMDPIENKDGKLVNQEKYKVLFDKFLKDLDILSNIDDALIYESTLIRILEKYLWCIPSATNDGYNDISLFNHSYTTASIATTLYKYLEFELNIKNHDDWIDNRDKEINIKDNFARFLQIDVSGIQKYIFDIKSHKSSSKILRARSLEINLLTKSICWDIINKLNIDQTSVLFEGGGKALILIPNIESLIKLLEQYRYELE
;
A
#
# COMPACT_ATOMS: atom_id res chain seq x y z
N MET A 1 19.46 -19.53 9.23
CA MET A 1 18.50 -18.54 9.75
C MET A 1 19.06 -17.16 9.39
N ASP A 2 19.49 -17.01 8.13
CA ASP A 2 20.32 -15.89 7.70
C ASP A 2 19.45 -14.96 6.86
N ARG A 3 18.84 -13.99 7.53
CA ARG A 3 18.11 -12.92 6.89
C ARG A 3 19.06 -11.76 6.68
N VAL A 4 19.37 -11.47 5.43
CA VAL A 4 19.70 -10.11 5.02
C VAL A 4 18.95 -9.87 3.72
N LYS A 5 17.66 -9.49 3.82
CA LYS A 5 17.07 -8.66 2.76
C LYS A 5 18.01 -7.46 2.62
N SER A 6 18.26 -7.00 1.39
CA SER A 6 19.11 -5.81 1.25
C SER A 6 18.47 -4.66 2.04
N ASP A 7 19.28 -3.93 2.81
CA ASP A 7 18.83 -2.75 3.56
C ASP A 7 18.01 -1.81 2.65
N LEU A 8 18.42 -1.69 1.39
CA LEU A 8 17.74 -0.88 0.38
C LEU A 8 16.34 -1.40 0.00
N LEU A 9 16.11 -2.71 -0.08
CA LEU A 9 14.76 -3.26 -0.34
C LEU A 9 13.80 -2.86 0.78
N ASN A 10 14.24 -2.95 2.03
CA ASN A 10 13.44 -2.54 3.19
C ASN A 10 13.14 -1.04 3.13
N LYS A 11 14.15 -0.21 2.81
CA LYS A 11 13.95 1.24 2.61
C LYS A 11 12.93 1.55 1.53
N ILE A 12 12.94 0.83 0.40
CA ILE A 12 11.96 0.99 -0.69
C ILE A 12 10.56 0.58 -0.23
N ALA A 13 10.41 -0.55 0.46
CA ALA A 13 9.13 -1.01 0.99
C ALA A 13 8.49 0.04 1.92
N ILE A 14 9.26 0.51 2.91
CA ILE A 14 8.81 1.51 3.88
C ILE A 14 8.54 2.86 3.21
N ALA A 15 9.42 3.29 2.30
CA ALA A 15 9.23 4.54 1.60
C ALA A 15 7.96 4.54 0.74
N ALA A 16 7.67 3.42 0.07
CA ALA A 16 6.47 3.23 -0.73
C ALA A 16 5.20 3.13 0.14
N LEU A 17 5.25 2.43 1.29
CA LEU A 17 4.12 2.39 2.22
C LEU A 17 3.73 3.79 2.72
N LEU A 18 4.73 4.66 2.93
CA LEU A 18 4.57 5.98 3.52
C LEU A 18 4.59 7.15 2.52
N HIS A 19 4.74 6.92 1.21
CA HIS A 19 4.87 8.00 0.21
C HIS A 19 3.73 9.04 0.32
N ASP A 20 2.53 8.54 0.59
CA ASP A 20 1.29 9.29 0.60
C ASP A 20 0.74 9.58 2.02
N ILE A 21 1.51 9.29 3.08
CA ILE A 21 1.06 9.52 4.47
C ILE A 21 0.72 10.98 4.74
N GLY A 22 1.34 11.89 3.99
CA GLY A 22 1.04 13.32 3.99
C GLY A 22 -0.40 13.65 3.63
N LYS A 23 -1.14 12.80 2.89
CA LYS A 23 -2.58 12.99 2.66
C LYS A 23 -3.38 12.90 3.96
N PHE A 24 -3.05 11.94 4.82
CA PHE A 24 -3.69 11.81 6.13
C PHE A 24 -3.32 13.01 7.03
N TYR A 25 -2.02 13.34 7.12
CA TYR A 25 -1.55 14.45 7.93
C TYR A 25 -2.15 15.80 7.46
N GLN A 26 -2.17 16.06 6.15
CA GLN A 26 -2.79 17.26 5.56
C GLN A 26 -4.29 17.38 5.89
N ARG A 27 -5.02 16.27 5.84
CA ARG A 27 -6.46 16.23 6.16
C ARG A 27 -6.74 16.49 7.64
N ALA A 28 -5.83 16.09 8.52
CA ALA A 28 -5.89 16.31 9.96
C ALA A 28 -5.44 17.72 10.42
N SER A 29 -4.80 18.50 9.54
CA SER A 29 -3.98 19.67 9.95
C SER A 29 -4.33 20.96 9.23
N ASP A 30 -3.88 22.09 9.78
CA ASP A 30 -3.98 23.40 9.11
C ASP A 30 -2.93 23.45 7.98
N PRO A 31 -3.30 23.86 6.75
CA PRO A 31 -2.34 24.07 5.65
C PRO A 31 -1.14 24.95 6.01
N LYS A 32 -1.26 25.83 7.02
CA LYS A 32 -0.18 26.70 7.51
C LYS A 32 0.95 25.95 8.24
N GLU A 33 0.77 24.68 8.58
CA GLU A 33 1.83 23.87 9.19
C GLU A 33 2.99 23.58 8.24
N ILE A 34 2.77 23.74 6.93
CA ILE A 34 3.77 23.63 5.88
C ILE A 34 4.16 25.02 5.37
N THR A 35 5.45 25.33 5.41
CA THR A 35 6.01 26.59 4.92
C THR A 35 6.25 26.55 3.41
N GLU A 36 6.48 27.70 2.77
CA GLU A 36 6.88 27.73 1.35
C GLU A 36 8.21 26.98 1.10
N LYS A 37 9.16 27.03 2.04
CA LYS A 37 10.41 26.28 1.94
C LYS A 37 10.20 24.76 1.94
N ASP A 38 9.26 24.30 2.76
CA ASP A 38 8.91 22.87 2.82
C ASP A 38 8.33 22.41 1.47
N LYS A 39 7.54 23.27 0.80
CA LYS A 39 7.00 22.99 -0.54
C LYS A 39 8.09 23.04 -1.60
N GLU A 40 8.93 24.07 -1.61
CA GLU A 40 10.04 24.23 -2.56
C GLU A 40 10.98 23.03 -2.61
N TYR A 41 11.18 22.38 -1.46
CA TYR A 41 12.08 21.23 -1.35
C TYR A 41 11.57 19.97 -2.08
N VAL A 42 10.25 19.69 -2.07
CA VAL A 42 9.71 18.40 -2.56
C VAL A 42 8.61 18.52 -3.62
N CYS A 43 7.92 19.64 -3.70
CA CYS A 43 6.79 19.83 -4.59
C CYS A 43 7.24 20.41 -5.94
N PRO A 44 6.76 19.90 -7.08
CA PRO A 44 6.98 20.56 -8.36
C PRO A 44 6.23 21.89 -8.43
N TYR A 45 6.86 22.90 -9.04
CA TYR A 45 6.26 24.23 -9.22
C TYR A 45 5.53 24.34 -10.57
N ASN A 46 4.23 24.69 -10.53
CA ASN A 46 3.46 24.93 -11.75
C ASN A 46 3.56 26.40 -12.17
N ASN A 47 4.41 26.70 -13.16
CA ASN A 47 4.59 28.05 -13.70
C ASN A 47 3.33 28.68 -14.27
N LYS A 48 2.38 27.89 -14.80
CA LYS A 48 1.14 28.41 -15.40
C LYS A 48 0.13 28.85 -14.34
N LYS A 49 0.01 28.08 -13.25
CA LYS A 49 -0.93 28.34 -12.16
C LYS A 49 -0.31 29.12 -10.99
N ASN A 50 1.01 29.31 -11.01
CA ASN A 50 1.79 30.07 -10.01
C ASN A 50 1.64 29.52 -8.57
N TYR A 51 1.73 28.19 -8.40
CA TYR A 51 1.74 27.52 -7.09
C TYR A 51 2.45 26.15 -7.13
N TYR A 52 2.85 25.65 -5.96
CA TYR A 52 3.41 24.29 -5.78
C TYR A 52 2.31 23.22 -5.75
N GLU A 53 2.38 22.26 -6.69
CA GLU A 53 1.44 21.13 -6.77
C GLU A 53 1.81 20.02 -5.77
N TYR A 54 0.87 19.10 -5.51
CA TYR A 54 1.11 17.93 -4.65
C TYR A 54 1.61 18.26 -3.23
N GLN A 55 0.99 19.24 -2.57
CA GLN A 55 1.41 19.71 -1.23
C GLN A 55 1.44 18.60 -0.16
N HIS A 56 0.72 17.49 -0.35
CA HIS A 56 0.81 16.33 0.55
C HIS A 56 2.23 15.76 0.62
N ALA A 57 3.06 15.90 -0.43
CA ALA A 57 4.47 15.53 -0.40
C ALA A 57 5.26 16.27 0.69
N ALA A 58 4.99 17.57 0.87
CA ALA A 58 5.60 18.36 1.93
C ALA A 58 5.11 17.92 3.32
N PHE A 59 3.83 17.57 3.46
CA PHE A 59 3.30 16.94 4.67
C PHE A 59 3.96 15.57 4.94
N THR A 60 4.22 14.75 3.92
CA THR A 60 4.97 13.49 4.07
C THR A 60 6.36 13.78 4.62
N SER A 61 7.12 14.71 4.03
CA SER A 61 8.45 15.09 4.53
C SER A 61 8.41 15.57 5.99
N LYS A 62 7.46 16.45 6.31
CA LYS A 62 7.25 16.96 7.67
C LYS A 62 6.90 15.86 8.68
N PHE A 63 6.10 14.88 8.27
CA PHE A 63 5.73 13.74 9.10
C PHE A 63 6.96 12.95 9.54
N TYR A 64 7.92 12.68 8.64
CA TYR A 64 9.20 12.06 9.00
C TYR A 64 9.96 12.91 10.03
N ASP A 65 10.04 14.22 9.81
CA ASP A 65 10.80 15.11 10.69
C ASP A 65 10.19 15.28 12.10
N LEU A 66 8.87 15.14 12.23
CA LEU A 66 8.19 15.17 13.52
C LEU A 66 8.25 13.82 14.25
N ASN A 67 8.42 12.71 13.52
CA ASN A 67 8.35 11.36 14.06
C ASN A 67 9.67 10.59 13.98
N LYS A 68 10.83 11.28 13.88
CA LYS A 68 12.16 10.68 13.65
C LYS A 68 12.46 9.44 14.50
N LYS A 69 12.02 9.42 15.76
CA LYS A 69 12.24 8.31 16.70
C LYS A 69 11.72 6.95 16.19
N ILE A 70 10.67 6.93 15.36
CA ILE A 70 10.15 5.67 14.82
C ILE A 70 11.08 5.12 13.73
N PHE A 71 11.94 5.94 13.14
CA PHE A 71 12.85 5.54 12.07
C PHE A 71 14.26 5.22 12.57
N ASN A 72 14.45 5.07 13.89
CA ASN A 72 15.76 4.77 14.50
C ASN A 72 16.36 3.42 14.07
N ILE A 73 15.53 2.51 13.52
CA ILE A 73 16.00 1.25 12.95
C ILE A 73 16.85 1.46 11.68
N PHE A 74 16.79 2.64 11.08
CA PHE A 74 17.58 3.00 9.90
C PHE A 74 18.73 3.92 10.30
N ASP A 75 19.93 3.64 9.80
CA ASP A 75 21.12 4.46 10.05
C ASP A 75 20.93 5.92 9.59
N ASP A 76 20.16 6.11 8.52
CA ASP A 76 19.83 7.41 7.95
C ASP A 76 18.38 7.46 7.47
N TYR A 77 17.50 8.00 8.30
CA TYR A 77 16.08 8.19 7.97
C TYR A 77 15.87 9.19 6.81
N THR A 78 16.85 10.04 6.50
CA THR A 78 16.69 11.07 5.46
C THR A 78 16.55 10.46 4.08
N GLN A 79 17.22 9.33 3.81
CA GLN A 79 17.07 8.56 2.57
C GLN A 79 15.63 8.10 2.37
N ILE A 80 15.00 7.55 3.42
CA ILE A 80 13.62 7.05 3.34
C ILE A 80 12.64 8.20 3.20
N ARG A 81 12.85 9.28 3.97
CA ARG A 81 12.07 10.51 3.85
C ARG A 81 12.07 11.02 2.42
N GLU A 82 13.25 11.14 1.80
CA GLU A 82 13.39 11.62 0.42
C GLU A 82 12.75 10.67 -0.59
N LEU A 83 12.94 9.35 -0.45
CA LEU A 83 12.27 8.35 -1.29
C LEU A 83 10.74 8.48 -1.22
N SER A 84 10.19 8.68 -0.02
CA SER A 84 8.75 8.88 0.18
C SER A 84 8.26 10.22 -0.35
N SER A 85 8.93 11.33 -0.05
CA SER A 85 8.39 12.67 -0.34
C SER A 85 8.66 13.17 -1.75
N MET A 86 9.68 12.64 -2.45
CA MET A 86 10.07 13.10 -3.79
C MET A 86 9.35 12.37 -4.94
N HIS A 87 8.33 11.54 -4.67
CA HIS A 87 7.64 10.76 -5.72
C HIS A 87 6.95 11.63 -6.79
N HIS A 88 6.61 12.90 -6.50
CA HIS A 88 6.11 13.85 -7.51
C HIS A 88 7.21 14.67 -8.20
N ASN A 89 8.42 14.71 -7.65
CA ASN A 89 9.57 15.43 -8.18
C ASN A 89 10.87 14.61 -8.04
N PRO A 90 10.95 13.42 -8.69
CA PRO A 90 12.06 12.50 -8.48
C PRO A 90 13.35 13.04 -9.12
N GLY A 91 14.46 12.91 -8.40
CA GLY A 91 15.81 13.23 -8.84
C GLY A 91 16.75 12.01 -8.91
N SER A 92 16.24 10.79 -8.69
CA SER A 92 17.03 9.55 -8.75
C SER A 92 16.22 8.38 -9.27
N LEU A 93 16.91 7.32 -9.70
CA LEU A 93 16.28 6.09 -10.15
C LEU A 93 15.39 5.44 -9.06
N LEU A 94 15.85 5.43 -7.81
CA LEU A 94 15.06 4.87 -6.70
C LEU A 94 13.78 5.66 -6.42
N GLN A 95 13.82 6.99 -6.53
CA GLN A 95 12.61 7.83 -6.42
C GLN A 95 11.67 7.61 -7.63
N ASN A 96 12.22 7.35 -8.82
CA ASN A 96 11.43 6.98 -9.99
C ASN A 96 10.72 5.62 -9.83
N ILE A 97 11.31 4.66 -9.11
CA ILE A 97 10.62 3.40 -8.77
C ILE A 97 9.34 3.69 -7.96
N ILE A 98 9.42 4.54 -6.94
CA ILE A 98 8.27 4.92 -6.12
C ILE A 98 7.22 5.65 -6.98
N LYS A 99 7.65 6.64 -7.78
CA LYS A 99 6.76 7.38 -8.68
C LYS A 99 6.03 6.47 -9.67
N PHE A 100 6.75 5.57 -10.34
CA PHE A 100 6.15 4.63 -11.27
C PHE A 100 5.10 3.76 -10.57
N SER A 101 5.44 3.28 -9.37
CA SER A 101 4.59 2.39 -8.60
C SER A 101 3.32 3.08 -8.09
N ASP A 102 3.41 4.35 -7.69
CA ASP A 102 2.26 5.20 -7.33
C ASP A 102 1.31 5.35 -8.53
N CYS A 103 1.84 5.72 -9.70
CA CYS A 103 1.05 5.83 -10.92
C CYS A 103 0.39 4.50 -11.34
N ALA A 104 1.16 3.40 -11.29
CA ALA A 104 0.67 2.06 -11.65
C ALA A 104 -0.42 1.57 -10.68
N SER A 105 -0.27 1.85 -9.39
CA SER A 105 -1.26 1.54 -8.35
C SER A 105 -2.56 2.33 -8.54
N ALA A 106 -2.45 3.62 -8.85
CA ALA A 106 -3.61 4.49 -9.06
C ALA A 106 -4.37 4.20 -10.37
N GLY A 107 -3.80 3.42 -11.28
CA GLY A 107 -4.44 3.08 -12.55
C GLY A 107 -4.66 4.29 -13.46
N VAL A 108 -3.71 5.26 -13.44
CA VAL A 108 -3.78 6.54 -14.16
C VAL A 108 -4.09 6.38 -15.67
N ASP A 109 -3.81 5.21 -16.25
CA ASP A 109 -4.12 4.88 -17.65
C ASP A 109 -5.60 4.56 -17.93
N ARG A 110 -6.45 4.41 -16.90
CA ARG A 110 -7.82 3.88 -17.09
C ARG A 110 -8.89 4.88 -17.53
N ALA A 111 -8.65 6.18 -17.52
CA ALA A 111 -9.50 7.14 -18.22
C ALA A 111 -8.85 8.53 -18.30
N PRO A 112 -9.00 9.26 -19.42
CA PRO A 112 -8.89 10.71 -19.34
C PRO A 112 -9.99 11.16 -18.38
N VAL A 113 -9.60 11.76 -17.26
CA VAL A 113 -10.50 12.58 -16.47
C VAL A 113 -11.02 13.63 -17.45
N GLU A 114 -12.27 13.53 -17.90
CA GLU A 114 -12.91 14.65 -18.61
C GLU A 114 -12.76 15.86 -17.67
N ASP A 115 -12.10 16.92 -18.17
CA ASP A 115 -11.74 18.16 -17.46
C ASP A 115 -12.95 18.86 -16.78
N ASP A 116 -14.15 18.31 -16.87
CA ASP A 116 -15.42 18.81 -16.34
C ASP A 116 -15.69 18.46 -14.87
N TYR A 117 -14.84 17.68 -14.18
CA TYR A 117 -14.89 17.58 -12.71
C TYR A 117 -14.21 18.78 -12.03
N GLU A 118 -14.61 20.00 -12.40
CA GLU A 118 -14.33 21.26 -11.71
C GLU A 118 -15.04 21.40 -10.35
N ASN A 119 -15.53 20.31 -9.76
CA ASN A 119 -15.93 20.35 -8.36
C ASN A 119 -14.67 20.24 -7.50
N LYS A 120 -14.20 21.41 -7.02
CA LYS A 120 -13.38 21.56 -5.81
C LYS A 120 -14.09 20.96 -4.59
N GLN A 121 -14.35 19.65 -4.60
CA GLN A 121 -14.80 18.97 -3.39
C GLN A 121 -13.69 19.12 -2.35
N ASN A 122 -14.09 19.54 -1.16
CA ASN A 122 -13.17 19.66 -0.05
C ASN A 122 -12.67 18.25 0.28
N TYR A 123 -11.40 17.94 -0.05
CA TYR A 123 -10.79 16.63 0.19
C TYR A 123 -10.83 16.19 1.67
N LYS A 124 -11.11 17.14 2.60
CA LYS A 124 -11.35 16.88 4.03
C LYS A 124 -12.77 16.40 4.35
N GLU A 125 -13.70 16.52 3.40
CA GLU A 125 -15.13 16.20 3.53
C GLU A 125 -15.58 15.05 2.60
N THR A 126 -14.72 14.60 1.68
CA THR A 126 -14.98 13.45 0.81
C THR A 126 -14.67 12.12 1.55
N PRO A 127 -15.67 11.28 1.86
CA PRO A 127 -15.45 9.97 2.50
C PRO A 127 -15.00 8.90 1.50
N LEU A 128 -14.54 7.74 1.97
CA LEU A 128 -14.28 6.57 1.12
C LEU A 128 -15.60 5.93 0.69
N ARG A 129 -15.81 5.74 -0.62
CA ARG A 129 -16.97 5.05 -1.19
C ARG A 129 -16.82 3.54 -1.03
N SER A 130 -17.93 2.85 -0.79
CA SER A 130 -17.96 1.39 -0.86
C SER A 130 -17.75 0.93 -2.30
N ILE A 131 -16.82 0.01 -2.51
CA ILE A 131 -16.60 -0.65 -3.81
C ILE A 131 -17.88 -1.31 -4.34
N PHE A 132 -18.75 -1.79 -3.44
CA PHE A 132 -20.03 -2.41 -3.81
C PHE A 132 -21.01 -1.41 -4.40
N SER A 133 -20.86 -0.11 -4.14
CA SER A 133 -21.68 0.93 -4.78
C SER A 133 -21.37 1.10 -6.27
N LEU A 134 -20.26 0.56 -6.76
CA LEU A 134 -19.92 0.55 -8.20
C LEU A 134 -20.47 -0.68 -8.94
N ILE A 135 -21.01 -1.67 -8.22
CA ILE A 135 -21.51 -2.91 -8.81
C ILE A 135 -23.03 -2.78 -9.06
N HIS A 136 -23.42 -2.73 -10.33
CA HIS A 136 -24.83 -2.68 -10.73
C HIS A 136 -25.18 -3.92 -11.57
N PHE A 137 -26.21 -4.67 -11.16
CA PHE A 137 -26.64 -5.87 -11.89
C PHE A 137 -27.61 -5.59 -13.04
N ASN A 138 -28.36 -4.47 -13.02
CA ASN A 138 -29.50 -4.26 -13.92
C ASN A 138 -29.55 -2.90 -14.66
N ASP A 139 -28.66 -1.93 -14.40
CA ASP A 139 -28.72 -0.59 -15.02
C ASP A 139 -27.35 -0.17 -15.59
N ALA A 140 -27.07 -0.52 -16.85
CA ALA A 140 -25.84 -0.10 -17.54
C ALA A 140 -25.76 1.43 -17.78
N GLU A 141 -26.88 2.15 -17.72
CA GLU A 141 -26.94 3.59 -18.01
C GLU A 141 -26.54 4.50 -16.84
N LYS A 142 -26.29 3.96 -15.63
CA LYS A 142 -25.87 4.77 -14.47
C LYS A 142 -24.35 4.94 -14.32
N ILE A 143 -23.55 4.36 -15.21
CA ILE A 143 -22.07 4.29 -15.09
C ILE A 143 -21.38 5.59 -15.55
N LYS A 144 -21.86 6.76 -15.11
CA LYS A 144 -21.19 8.04 -15.39
C LYS A 144 -21.08 8.91 -14.15
N GLY A 145 -20.34 8.44 -13.14
CA GLY A 145 -19.85 9.23 -12.00
C GLY A 145 -20.89 10.02 -11.16
N LYS A 146 -22.17 9.93 -11.50
CA LYS A 146 -23.25 10.62 -10.79
C LYS A 146 -23.62 9.77 -9.59
N SER A 147 -23.41 10.35 -8.41
CA SER A 147 -23.82 9.76 -7.16
C SER A 147 -25.26 9.29 -7.26
N THR A 148 -25.48 8.00 -7.01
CA THR A 148 -26.83 7.45 -6.96
C THR A 148 -27.35 7.56 -5.53
N ASN A 149 -28.67 7.53 -5.35
CA ASN A 149 -29.29 7.44 -4.02
C ASN A 149 -28.91 6.16 -3.23
N PHE A 150 -28.01 5.31 -3.75
CA PHE A 150 -27.56 4.05 -3.18
C PHE A 150 -26.05 4.02 -2.88
N ASP A 151 -25.36 5.17 -2.97
CA ASP A 151 -23.94 5.22 -2.62
C ASP A 151 -23.77 5.10 -1.10
N ASN A 152 -23.13 4.01 -0.68
CA ASN A 152 -22.74 3.79 0.70
C ASN A 152 -21.25 4.11 0.86
N PHE A 153 -20.89 4.63 2.02
CA PHE A 153 -19.55 5.12 2.32
C PHE A 153 -19.07 4.56 3.65
N TYR A 154 -17.75 4.50 3.84
CA TYR A 154 -17.18 4.11 5.11
C TYR A 154 -17.00 5.32 6.03
N GLY A 155 -17.39 5.17 7.30
CA GLY A 155 -17.16 6.17 8.32
C GLY A 155 -15.68 6.19 8.75
N LEU A 156 -15.13 7.37 8.98
CA LEU A 156 -13.72 7.56 9.35
C LEU A 156 -13.45 7.11 10.80
N ASN A 157 -12.98 5.88 10.97
CA ASN A 157 -12.64 5.26 12.27
C ASN A 157 -11.52 4.22 12.12
N ASP A 158 -10.96 3.77 13.25
CA ASP A 158 -10.05 2.64 13.27
C ASP A 158 -10.75 1.31 12.90
N LEU A 159 -10.00 0.40 12.29
CA LEU A 159 -10.50 -0.87 11.78
C LEU A 159 -10.84 -1.83 12.94
N ILE A 160 -12.13 -1.97 13.21
CA ILE A 160 -12.71 -2.99 14.09
C ILE A 160 -13.99 -3.52 13.45
N PRO A 161 -14.42 -4.76 13.76
CA PRO A 161 -15.62 -5.35 13.16
C PRO A 161 -16.88 -4.46 13.23
N ALA A 162 -17.04 -3.70 14.31
CA ALA A 162 -18.19 -2.81 14.50
C ALA A 162 -18.20 -1.59 13.55
N ASN A 163 -17.09 -1.27 12.90
CA ASN A 163 -16.94 -0.09 12.03
C ASN A 163 -16.91 -0.45 10.54
N MET A 164 -16.98 -1.73 10.17
CA MET A 164 -16.74 -2.18 8.79
C MET A 164 -17.93 -2.00 7.85
N ASP A 165 -19.14 -1.82 8.37
CA ASP A 165 -20.33 -1.71 7.52
C ASP A 165 -20.40 -0.33 6.85
N PRO A 166 -20.59 -0.27 5.52
CA PRO A 166 -20.74 1.00 4.81
C PRO A 166 -22.14 1.58 5.10
N ILE A 167 -22.22 2.90 5.21
CA ILE A 167 -23.40 3.66 5.61
C ILE A 167 -23.72 4.78 4.62
N GLU A 168 -24.99 5.19 4.55
CA GLU A 168 -25.44 6.32 3.74
C GLU A 168 -24.86 7.65 4.27
N ASN A 169 -24.41 8.53 3.37
CA ASN A 169 -23.90 9.86 3.74
C ASN A 169 -25.02 10.93 3.75
N LYS A 170 -26.10 10.68 4.50
CA LYS A 170 -27.32 11.53 4.47
C LYS A 170 -27.06 13.01 4.75
N ASP A 171 -26.17 13.29 5.71
CA ASP A 171 -25.91 14.65 6.19
C ASP A 171 -24.65 15.29 5.59
N GLY A 172 -23.92 14.58 4.71
CA GLY A 172 -22.63 15.04 4.17
C GLY A 172 -21.50 15.15 5.22
N LYS A 173 -21.71 14.62 6.43
CA LYS A 173 -20.85 14.84 7.62
C LYS A 173 -20.08 13.59 8.07
N LEU A 174 -19.96 12.58 7.20
CA LEU A 174 -19.24 11.35 7.55
C LEU A 174 -17.78 11.63 7.93
N VAL A 175 -17.13 12.56 7.24
CA VAL A 175 -15.74 12.97 7.49
C VAL A 175 -15.61 14.49 7.56
N ASN A 176 -14.69 14.97 8.38
CA ASN A 176 -14.29 16.36 8.48
C ASN A 176 -12.89 16.44 9.11
N GLN A 177 -12.29 17.62 9.14
CA GLN A 177 -10.95 17.82 9.70
C GLN A 177 -10.83 17.38 11.17
N GLU A 178 -11.84 17.64 12.00
CA GLU A 178 -11.82 17.27 13.42
C GLU A 178 -11.76 15.75 13.61
N LYS A 179 -12.55 15.00 12.83
CA LYS A 179 -12.52 13.54 12.82
C LYS A 179 -11.18 13.00 12.32
N TYR A 180 -10.62 13.61 11.26
CA TYR A 180 -9.27 13.27 10.79
C TYR A 180 -8.22 13.51 11.88
N LYS A 181 -8.30 14.63 12.60
CA LYS A 181 -7.39 14.92 13.71
C LYS A 181 -7.49 13.90 14.84
N VAL A 182 -8.70 13.55 15.27
CA VAL A 182 -8.91 12.52 16.29
C VAL A 182 -8.34 11.16 15.86
N LEU A 183 -8.54 10.77 14.60
CA LEU A 183 -7.98 9.52 14.07
C LEU A 183 -6.45 9.59 13.96
N PHE A 184 -5.90 10.73 13.53
CA PHE A 184 -4.46 10.95 13.39
C PHE A 184 -3.75 10.92 14.74
N ASP A 185 -4.34 11.51 15.79
CA ASP A 185 -3.81 11.46 17.15
C ASP A 185 -3.76 10.02 17.69
N LYS A 186 -4.77 9.19 17.37
CA LYS A 186 -4.73 7.74 17.69
C LYS A 186 -3.65 7.02 16.89
N PHE A 187 -3.55 7.31 15.59
CA PHE A 187 -2.52 6.76 14.71
C PHE A 187 -1.11 7.03 15.24
N LEU A 188 -0.79 8.29 15.60
CA LEU A 188 0.52 8.65 16.15
C LEU A 188 0.85 7.94 17.47
N LYS A 189 -0.16 7.66 18.31
CA LYS A 189 0.03 6.89 19.55
C LYS A 189 0.41 5.45 19.27
N ASP A 190 -0.29 4.78 18.37
CA ASP A 190 0.01 3.40 17.99
C ASP A 190 1.34 3.31 17.22
N LEU A 191 1.65 4.31 16.41
CA LEU A 191 2.91 4.40 15.65
C LEU A 191 4.15 4.47 16.56
N ASP A 192 4.01 5.00 17.78
CA ASP A 192 5.10 5.08 18.74
C ASP A 192 5.68 3.71 19.14
N ILE A 193 4.90 2.63 18.99
CA ILE A 193 5.35 1.25 19.22
C ILE A 193 6.58 0.92 18.38
N LEU A 194 6.66 1.46 17.15
CA LEU A 194 7.75 1.23 16.21
C LEU A 194 9.12 1.70 16.74
N SER A 195 9.14 2.70 17.63
CA SER A 195 10.39 3.23 18.21
C SER A 195 11.17 2.22 19.06
N ASN A 196 10.54 1.11 19.46
CA ASN A 196 11.13 0.07 20.29
C ASN A 196 11.37 -1.25 19.53
N ILE A 197 11.29 -1.24 18.19
CA ILE A 197 11.49 -2.43 17.35
C ILE A 197 12.82 -2.31 16.60
N ASP A 198 13.69 -3.28 16.78
CA ASP A 198 15.02 -3.38 16.16
C ASP A 198 15.11 -4.44 15.04
N ASP A 199 14.14 -5.36 14.96
CA ASP A 199 14.02 -6.31 13.84
C ASP A 199 13.24 -5.70 12.67
N ALA A 200 13.87 -5.62 11.51
CA ALA A 200 13.30 -4.99 10.31
C ALA A 200 12.01 -5.67 9.82
N LEU A 201 11.89 -6.99 9.95
CA LEU A 201 10.67 -7.69 9.54
C LEU A 201 9.52 -7.36 10.48
N ILE A 202 9.77 -7.42 11.79
CA ILE A 202 8.77 -7.08 12.81
C ILE A 202 8.36 -5.61 12.66
N TYR A 203 9.31 -4.72 12.42
CA TYR A 203 9.07 -3.29 12.20
C TYR A 203 8.09 -3.07 11.05
N GLU A 204 8.41 -3.63 9.89
CA GLU A 204 7.61 -3.47 8.69
C GLU A 204 6.22 -4.12 8.84
N SER A 205 6.13 -5.35 9.37
CA SER A 205 4.84 -6.02 9.61
C SER A 205 3.98 -5.23 10.60
N THR A 206 4.59 -4.60 11.62
CA THR A 206 3.90 -3.75 12.58
C THR A 206 3.41 -2.46 11.92
N LEU A 207 4.26 -1.82 11.11
CA LEU A 207 3.88 -0.64 10.34
C LEU A 207 2.70 -0.94 9.42
N ILE A 208 2.75 -2.02 8.63
CA ILE A 208 1.64 -2.43 7.75
C ILE A 208 0.34 -2.58 8.54
N ARG A 209 0.38 -3.21 9.72
CA ARG A 209 -0.83 -3.39 10.55
C ARG A 209 -1.38 -2.08 11.10
N ILE A 210 -0.51 -1.15 11.50
CA ILE A 210 -0.93 0.18 11.95
C ILE A 210 -1.53 0.96 10.79
N LEU A 211 -0.89 0.93 9.61
CA LEU A 211 -1.43 1.57 8.41
C LEU A 211 -2.80 0.98 8.03
N GLU A 212 -2.95 -0.34 8.02
CA GLU A 212 -4.23 -1.02 7.78
C GLU A 212 -5.29 -0.53 8.78
N LYS A 213 -4.96 -0.48 10.06
CA LYS A 213 -5.89 -0.07 11.12
C LYS A 213 -6.42 1.35 10.93
N TYR A 214 -5.60 2.29 10.46
CA TYR A 214 -5.96 3.72 10.43
C TYR A 214 -6.25 4.30 9.05
N LEU A 215 -5.74 3.70 7.96
CA LEU A 215 -5.87 4.23 6.60
C LEU A 215 -6.92 3.47 5.77
N TRP A 216 -7.53 2.39 6.27
CA TRP A 216 -8.49 1.56 5.53
C TRP A 216 -9.74 2.30 5.04
N CYS A 217 -10.18 3.35 5.74
CA CYS A 217 -11.39 4.13 5.42
C CYS A 217 -11.07 5.57 4.94
N ILE A 218 -9.81 5.85 4.62
CA ILE A 218 -9.36 7.13 4.08
C ILE A 218 -9.28 6.99 2.55
N PRO A 219 -9.94 7.82 1.72
CA PRO A 219 -9.82 7.71 0.26
C PRO A 219 -8.42 8.12 -0.23
N SER A 220 -7.80 7.32 -1.11
CA SER A 220 -6.48 7.61 -1.68
C SER A 220 -6.50 8.82 -2.61
N ALA A 221 -7.56 8.94 -3.41
CA ALA A 221 -7.87 10.09 -4.26
C ALA A 221 -9.31 10.56 -3.99
N THR A 222 -9.52 11.88 -4.10
CA THR A 222 -10.84 12.51 -3.90
C THR A 222 -11.31 13.26 -5.16
N ASN A 223 -10.51 13.23 -6.22
CA ASN A 223 -10.71 13.96 -7.47
C ASN A 223 -10.86 13.03 -8.69
N ASP A 224 -10.91 11.71 -8.47
CA ASP A 224 -11.09 10.69 -9.51
C ASP A 224 -12.57 10.41 -9.83
N GLY A 225 -13.49 10.92 -9.00
CA GLY A 225 -14.94 10.70 -9.12
C GLY A 225 -15.44 9.37 -8.54
N TYR A 226 -14.55 8.45 -8.16
CA TYR A 226 -14.89 7.12 -7.63
C TYR A 226 -14.59 6.98 -6.14
N ASN A 227 -13.44 7.51 -5.70
CA ASN A 227 -13.02 7.59 -4.31
C ASN A 227 -13.26 6.29 -3.51
N ASP A 228 -13.03 5.13 -4.15
CA ASP A 228 -13.35 3.77 -3.67
C ASP A 228 -12.11 2.96 -3.28
N ILE A 229 -10.91 3.45 -3.60
CA ILE A 229 -9.64 2.89 -3.17
C ILE A 229 -9.21 3.56 -1.85
N SER A 230 -8.97 2.74 -0.83
CA SER A 230 -8.45 3.23 0.44
C SER A 230 -6.97 3.62 0.33
N LEU A 231 -6.55 4.57 1.16
CA LEU A 231 -5.17 5.02 1.27
C LEU A 231 -4.26 3.87 1.71
N PHE A 232 -4.75 2.98 2.58
CA PHE A 232 -4.01 1.76 2.94
C PHE A 232 -3.78 0.86 1.72
N ASN A 233 -4.85 0.52 0.98
CA ASN A 233 -4.74 -0.37 -0.17
C ASN A 233 -3.81 0.22 -1.23
N HIS A 234 -3.96 1.52 -1.53
CA HIS A 234 -3.06 2.24 -2.45
C HIS A 234 -1.60 2.18 -1.98
N SER A 235 -1.31 2.53 -0.73
CA SER A 235 0.06 2.45 -0.19
C SER A 235 0.62 1.02 -0.25
N TYR A 236 -0.19 0.00 0.07
CA TYR A 236 0.23 -1.40 0.07
C TYR A 236 0.52 -1.90 -1.34
N THR A 237 -0.35 -1.60 -2.33
CA THR A 237 -0.12 -1.97 -3.73
C THR A 237 1.04 -1.20 -4.35
N THR A 238 1.21 0.09 -4.02
CA THR A 238 2.39 0.88 -4.40
C THR A 238 3.67 0.25 -3.85
N ALA A 239 3.69 -0.20 -2.59
CA ALA A 239 4.85 -0.90 -2.02
C ALA A 239 5.12 -2.26 -2.68
N SER A 240 4.06 -3.03 -2.96
CA SER A 240 4.14 -4.29 -3.69
C SER A 240 4.78 -4.12 -5.08
N ILE A 241 4.32 -3.11 -5.83
CA ILE A 241 4.84 -2.79 -7.16
C ILE A 241 6.27 -2.26 -7.06
N ALA A 242 6.56 -1.36 -6.11
CA ALA A 242 7.88 -0.74 -5.95
C ALA A 242 8.97 -1.74 -5.61
N THR A 243 8.70 -2.65 -4.66
CA THR A 243 9.64 -3.70 -4.25
C THR A 243 9.84 -4.73 -5.36
N THR A 244 8.78 -5.08 -6.09
CA THR A 244 8.85 -5.95 -7.27
C THR A 244 9.69 -5.33 -8.37
N LEU A 245 9.43 -4.06 -8.70
CA LEU A 245 10.17 -3.31 -9.72
C LEU A 245 11.63 -3.12 -9.31
N TYR A 246 11.90 -2.79 -8.04
CA TYR A 246 13.25 -2.72 -7.48
C TYR A 246 14.01 -4.02 -7.76
N LYS A 247 13.40 -5.18 -7.45
CA LYS A 247 14.04 -6.48 -7.68
C LYS A 247 14.25 -6.81 -9.15
N TYR A 248 13.30 -6.44 -9.99
CA TYR A 248 13.45 -6.57 -11.43
C TYR A 248 14.63 -5.75 -11.96
N LEU A 249 14.73 -4.48 -11.56
CA LEU A 249 15.79 -3.58 -12.01
C LEU A 249 17.16 -3.95 -11.41
N GLU A 250 17.20 -4.40 -10.16
CA GLU A 250 18.43 -4.94 -9.52
C GLU A 250 19.05 -6.04 -10.40
N PHE A 251 18.21 -6.94 -10.94
CA PHE A 251 18.64 -7.99 -11.86
C PHE A 251 18.99 -7.47 -13.26
N GLU A 252 18.09 -6.73 -13.91
CA GLU A 252 18.27 -6.29 -15.32
C GLU A 252 19.46 -5.36 -15.49
N LEU A 253 19.75 -4.51 -14.50
CA LEU A 253 20.90 -3.60 -14.51
C LEU A 253 22.15 -4.24 -13.92
N ASN A 254 22.06 -5.48 -13.42
CA ASN A 254 23.15 -6.19 -12.75
C ASN A 254 23.74 -5.36 -11.59
N ILE A 255 22.86 -4.79 -10.77
CA ILE A 255 23.22 -4.04 -9.57
C ILE A 255 23.77 -5.00 -8.51
N LYS A 256 24.97 -4.72 -8.01
CA LYS A 256 25.66 -5.51 -6.99
C LYS A 256 25.85 -4.76 -5.69
N ASN A 257 25.86 -3.43 -5.73
CA ASN A 257 26.08 -2.58 -4.57
C ASN A 257 25.31 -1.25 -4.69
N HIS A 258 25.46 -0.37 -3.69
CA HIS A 258 24.78 0.92 -3.66
C HIS A 258 25.31 1.90 -4.73
N ASP A 259 26.61 1.90 -5.02
CA ASP A 259 27.21 2.79 -6.00
C ASP A 259 26.67 2.52 -7.41
N ASP A 260 26.36 1.26 -7.73
CA ASP A 260 25.73 0.91 -9.01
C ASP A 260 24.36 1.60 -9.20
N TRP A 261 23.59 1.83 -8.13
CA TRP A 261 22.33 2.59 -8.19
C TRP A 261 22.57 4.06 -8.50
N ILE A 262 23.65 4.64 -7.95
CA ILE A 262 24.05 6.03 -8.19
C ILE A 262 24.53 6.19 -9.63
N ASP A 263 25.34 5.25 -10.13
CA ASP A 263 25.86 5.23 -11.49
C ASP A 263 24.75 5.12 -12.55
N ASN A 264 23.62 4.49 -12.21
CA ASN A 264 22.45 4.37 -13.07
C ASN A 264 21.39 5.46 -12.83
N ARG A 265 21.66 6.50 -12.02
CA ARG A 265 20.64 7.50 -11.62
C ARG A 265 19.98 8.24 -12.78
N ASP A 266 20.75 8.54 -13.83
CA ASP A 266 20.35 9.34 -14.99
C ASP A 266 19.89 8.46 -16.16
N LYS A 267 19.89 7.14 -15.97
CA LYS A 267 19.55 6.19 -17.02
C LYS A 267 18.04 6.23 -17.25
N GLU A 268 17.64 6.58 -18.47
CA GLU A 268 16.26 6.44 -18.90
C GLU A 268 15.94 4.94 -18.98
N ILE A 269 15.22 4.42 -17.98
CA ILE A 269 14.81 3.03 -17.94
C ILE A 269 13.44 2.92 -18.58
N ASN A 270 13.40 2.30 -19.76
CA ASN A 270 12.16 1.82 -20.31
C ASN A 270 11.71 0.60 -19.50
N ILE A 271 10.86 0.84 -18.50
CA ILE A 271 10.27 -0.22 -17.68
C ILE A 271 9.42 -1.08 -18.61
N LYS A 272 9.87 -2.31 -18.85
CA LYS A 272 9.14 -3.24 -19.73
C LYS A 272 7.77 -3.53 -19.13
N ASP A 273 6.74 -3.56 -19.97
CA ASP A 273 5.35 -3.87 -19.58
C ASP A 273 5.20 -5.22 -18.84
N ASN A 274 6.20 -6.11 -18.96
CA ASN A 274 6.21 -7.43 -18.36
C ASN A 274 7.19 -7.58 -17.18
N PHE A 275 7.54 -6.51 -16.45
CA PHE A 275 8.50 -6.59 -15.33
C PHE A 275 8.04 -7.47 -14.14
N ALA A 276 6.75 -7.81 -14.06
CA ALA A 276 6.17 -8.56 -12.95
C ALA A 276 5.28 -9.73 -13.42
N ARG A 277 5.01 -10.68 -12.52
CA ARG A 277 4.05 -11.77 -12.68
C ARG A 277 3.19 -11.93 -11.43
N PHE A 278 1.97 -12.43 -11.61
CA PHE A 278 1.15 -12.94 -10.53
C PHE A 278 1.41 -14.42 -10.31
N LEU A 279 1.86 -14.78 -9.11
CA LEU A 279 1.93 -16.15 -8.62
C LEU A 279 0.67 -16.43 -7.80
N GLN A 280 -0.15 -17.37 -8.27
CA GLN A 280 -1.31 -17.85 -7.53
C GLN A 280 -0.98 -19.16 -6.82
N ILE A 281 -1.35 -19.25 -5.55
CA ILE A 281 -1.30 -20.46 -4.74
C ILE A 281 -2.75 -20.91 -4.50
N ASP A 282 -3.04 -22.19 -4.71
CA ASP A 282 -4.36 -22.78 -4.47
C ASP A 282 -4.22 -24.16 -3.82
N VAL A 283 -4.54 -24.26 -2.53
CA VAL A 283 -4.55 -25.52 -1.79
C VAL A 283 -5.83 -26.29 -2.12
N SER A 284 -5.71 -27.35 -2.90
CA SER A 284 -6.86 -28.18 -3.29
C SER A 284 -7.32 -29.14 -2.17
N GLY A 285 -8.58 -29.58 -2.23
CA GLY A 285 -9.11 -30.61 -1.33
C GLY A 285 -9.50 -30.14 0.09
N ILE A 286 -9.51 -28.83 0.36
CA ILE A 286 -9.79 -28.26 1.69
C ILE A 286 -11.11 -28.75 2.29
N GLN A 287 -12.21 -28.74 1.53
CA GLN A 287 -13.51 -29.18 2.05
C GLN A 287 -13.47 -30.64 2.49
N LYS A 288 -12.90 -31.52 1.66
CA LYS A 288 -12.71 -32.93 2.00
C LYS A 288 -11.87 -33.07 3.27
N TYR A 289 -10.76 -32.34 3.36
CA TYR A 289 -9.90 -32.36 4.55
C TYR A 289 -10.61 -31.91 5.82
N ILE A 290 -11.30 -30.77 5.79
CA ILE A 290 -11.95 -30.20 6.98
C ILE A 290 -13.08 -31.10 7.47
N PHE A 291 -13.93 -31.60 6.57
CA PHE A 291 -15.15 -32.33 6.94
C PHE A 291 -14.99 -33.84 7.06
N ASP A 292 -13.82 -34.42 6.74
CA ASP A 292 -13.52 -35.84 6.94
C ASP A 292 -13.26 -36.16 8.42
N ILE A 293 -14.27 -35.96 9.26
CA ILE A 293 -14.24 -36.24 10.70
C ILE A 293 -15.33 -37.26 11.07
N LYS A 294 -14.97 -38.25 11.90
CA LYS A 294 -15.96 -39.12 12.55
C LYS A 294 -16.72 -38.30 13.61
N SER A 295 -18.04 -38.43 13.67
CA SER A 295 -18.87 -37.68 14.63
C SER A 295 -18.52 -38.05 16.07
N HIS A 296 -18.00 -37.08 16.82
CA HIS A 296 -17.60 -37.21 18.22
C HIS A 296 -17.94 -35.94 19.01
N LYS A 297 -17.96 -36.05 20.35
CA LYS A 297 -18.31 -34.95 21.28
C LYS A 297 -17.40 -33.70 21.13
N SER A 298 -16.27 -33.82 20.44
CA SER A 298 -15.28 -32.75 20.19
C SER A 298 -15.17 -32.33 18.72
N SER A 299 -16.10 -32.73 17.84
CA SER A 299 -16.03 -32.45 16.39
C SER A 299 -15.87 -30.95 16.06
N SER A 300 -16.51 -30.05 16.81
CA SER A 300 -16.37 -28.60 16.60
C SER A 300 -14.95 -28.07 16.84
N LYS A 301 -14.22 -28.64 17.81
CA LYS A 301 -12.82 -28.28 18.07
C LYS A 301 -11.92 -28.74 16.92
N ILE A 302 -12.15 -29.94 16.41
CA ILE A 302 -11.38 -30.51 15.30
C ILE A 302 -11.60 -29.72 14.02
N LEU A 303 -12.84 -29.32 13.71
CA LEU A 303 -13.16 -28.48 12.55
C LEU A 303 -12.39 -27.14 12.59
N ARG A 304 -12.38 -26.48 13.75
CA ARG A 304 -11.64 -25.21 13.93
C ARG A 304 -10.13 -25.43 13.81
N ALA A 305 -9.60 -26.51 14.37
CA ALA A 305 -8.18 -26.83 14.29
C ALA A 305 -7.75 -27.08 12.83
N ARG A 306 -8.50 -27.89 12.07
CA ARG A 306 -8.22 -28.14 10.64
C ARG A 306 -8.36 -26.89 9.78
N SER A 307 -9.33 -26.03 10.06
CA SER A 307 -9.46 -24.74 9.37
C SER A 307 -8.28 -23.82 9.66
N LEU A 308 -7.80 -23.76 10.91
CA LEU A 308 -6.61 -23.00 11.28
C LEU A 308 -5.36 -23.57 10.61
N GLU A 309 -5.22 -24.88 10.56
CA GLU A 309 -4.10 -25.57 9.93
C GLU A 309 -3.96 -25.23 8.45
N ILE A 310 -5.06 -25.21 7.67
CA ILE A 310 -5.03 -24.78 6.27
C ILE A 310 -4.55 -23.33 6.13
N ASN A 311 -5.05 -22.42 6.98
CA ASN A 311 -4.61 -21.02 6.94
C ASN A 311 -3.11 -20.89 7.30
N LEU A 312 -2.64 -21.61 8.32
CA LEU A 312 -1.22 -21.60 8.71
C LEU A 312 -0.33 -22.23 7.63
N LEU A 313 -0.80 -23.29 6.95
CA LEU A 313 -0.09 -23.91 5.84
C LEU A 313 0.08 -22.90 4.68
N THR A 314 -1.02 -22.31 4.20
CA THR A 314 -0.97 -21.31 3.11
C THR A 314 -0.08 -20.13 3.46
N LYS A 315 -0.16 -19.62 4.70
CA LYS A 315 0.68 -18.54 5.18
C LYS A 315 2.16 -18.92 5.26
N SER A 316 2.47 -20.14 5.70
CA SER A 316 3.85 -20.65 5.76
C SER A 316 4.43 -20.79 4.35
N ILE A 317 3.67 -21.33 3.39
CA ILE A 317 4.07 -21.42 1.98
C ILE A 317 4.38 -20.03 1.41
N CYS A 318 3.51 -19.04 1.64
CA CYS A 318 3.75 -17.66 1.18
C CYS A 318 5.04 -17.10 1.78
N TRP A 319 5.25 -17.31 3.08
CA TRP A 319 6.42 -16.82 3.79
C TRP A 319 7.71 -17.47 3.26
N ASP A 320 7.70 -18.78 3.03
CA ASP A 320 8.83 -19.51 2.45
C ASP A 320 9.14 -19.06 1.02
N ILE A 321 8.11 -18.79 0.21
CA ILE A 321 8.29 -18.25 -1.15
C ILE A 321 8.95 -16.87 -1.12
N ILE A 322 8.43 -15.95 -0.31
CA ILE A 322 8.98 -14.60 -0.19
C ILE A 322 10.46 -14.66 0.21
N ASN A 323 10.79 -15.52 1.17
CA ASN A 323 12.15 -15.71 1.64
C ASN A 323 13.06 -16.32 0.56
N LYS A 324 12.61 -17.39 -0.13
CA LYS A 324 13.38 -18.04 -1.20
C LYS A 324 13.65 -17.09 -2.38
N LEU A 325 12.66 -16.26 -2.71
CA LEU A 325 12.80 -15.27 -3.78
C LEU A 325 13.49 -13.98 -3.34
N ASN A 326 13.75 -13.82 -2.04
CA ASN A 326 14.26 -12.59 -1.43
C ASN A 326 13.45 -11.35 -1.86
N ILE A 327 12.13 -11.48 -1.93
CA ILE A 327 11.20 -10.37 -2.21
C ILE A 327 10.61 -9.84 -0.90
N ASP A 328 9.80 -8.80 -1.00
CA ASP A 328 9.25 -8.15 0.16
C ASP A 328 7.91 -8.77 0.62
N GLN A 329 7.49 -8.55 1.88
CA GLN A 329 6.22 -9.10 2.36
C GLN A 329 5.00 -8.41 1.72
N THR A 330 5.16 -7.14 1.31
CA THR A 330 4.14 -6.40 0.55
C THR A 330 3.84 -7.03 -0.82
N SER A 331 4.70 -7.93 -1.32
CA SER A 331 4.44 -8.74 -2.52
C SER A 331 3.21 -9.65 -2.37
N VAL A 332 2.78 -10.02 -1.16
CA VAL A 332 1.55 -10.81 -0.95
C VAL A 332 0.34 -9.90 -0.99
N LEU A 333 -0.38 -9.91 -2.11
CA LEU A 333 -1.55 -9.05 -2.33
C LEU A 333 -2.83 -9.61 -1.68
N PHE A 334 -2.92 -10.93 -1.59
CA PHE A 334 -4.06 -11.62 -1.00
C PHE A 334 -3.60 -12.94 -0.40
N GLU A 335 -4.10 -13.27 0.80
CA GLU A 335 -3.94 -14.56 1.46
C GLU A 335 -5.22 -14.87 2.23
N GLY A 336 -5.87 -15.98 1.91
CA GLY A 336 -7.08 -16.40 2.60
C GLY A 336 -7.77 -17.61 1.97
N GLY A 337 -8.40 -18.44 2.81
CA GLY A 337 -9.22 -19.57 2.35
C GLY A 337 -8.43 -20.63 1.57
N GLY A 338 -7.15 -20.80 1.90
CA GLY A 338 -6.26 -21.73 1.19
C GLY A 338 -5.72 -21.20 -0.14
N LYS A 339 -5.95 -19.92 -0.46
CA LYS A 339 -5.48 -19.27 -1.67
C LYS A 339 -4.58 -18.09 -1.33
N ALA A 340 -3.64 -17.80 -2.20
CA ALA A 340 -2.86 -16.58 -2.13
C ALA A 340 -2.51 -16.05 -3.52
N LEU A 341 -2.28 -14.74 -3.60
CA LEU A 341 -1.82 -14.04 -4.79
C LEU A 341 -0.59 -13.22 -4.42
N ILE A 342 0.53 -13.50 -5.08
CA ILE A 342 1.82 -12.86 -4.83
C ILE A 342 2.29 -12.18 -6.12
N LEU A 343 2.66 -10.90 -6.05
CA LEU A 343 3.31 -10.18 -7.12
C LEU A 343 4.82 -10.45 -7.06
N ILE A 344 5.37 -11.07 -8.10
CA ILE A 344 6.79 -11.44 -8.17
C ILE A 344 7.47 -10.76 -9.37
N PRO A 345 8.78 -10.47 -9.29
CA PRO A 345 9.51 -9.94 -10.43
C PRO A 345 9.63 -11.00 -11.54
N ASN A 346 9.48 -10.58 -12.79
CA ASN A 346 9.58 -11.46 -13.94
C ASN A 346 11.05 -11.76 -14.28
N ILE A 347 11.67 -12.64 -13.49
CA ILE A 347 13.07 -13.05 -13.64
C ILE A 347 13.12 -14.57 -13.84
N GLU A 348 13.72 -15.02 -14.93
CA GLU A 348 13.75 -16.43 -15.34
C GLU A 348 14.39 -17.36 -14.30
N SER A 349 15.46 -16.91 -13.63
CA SER A 349 16.11 -17.69 -12.57
C SER A 349 15.22 -17.88 -11.34
N LEU A 350 14.40 -16.89 -10.98
CA LEU A 350 13.45 -16.97 -9.87
C LEU A 350 12.27 -17.89 -10.22
N ILE A 351 11.82 -17.88 -11.47
CA ILE A 351 10.76 -18.79 -11.94
C ILE A 351 11.21 -20.25 -11.84
N LYS A 352 12.45 -20.56 -12.27
CA LYS A 352 13.02 -21.91 -12.13
C LYS A 352 13.14 -22.34 -10.67
N LEU A 353 13.50 -21.41 -9.78
CA LEU A 353 13.55 -21.67 -8.34
C LEU A 353 12.17 -22.01 -7.77
N LEU A 354 11.10 -21.34 -8.23
CA LEU A 354 9.72 -21.67 -7.85
C LEU A 354 9.28 -23.04 -8.36
N GLU A 355 9.64 -23.40 -9.59
CA GLU A 355 9.35 -24.73 -10.13
C GLU A 355 10.00 -25.82 -9.29
N GLN A 356 11.29 -25.66 -8.95
CA GLN A 356 11.99 -26.58 -8.07
C GLN A 356 11.32 -26.66 -6.68
N TYR A 357 10.98 -25.51 -6.10
CA TYR A 357 10.31 -25.48 -4.80
C TYR A 357 8.95 -26.18 -4.81
N ARG A 358 8.20 -26.06 -5.92
CA ARG A 358 6.94 -26.78 -6.09
C ARG A 358 7.15 -28.30 -6.05
N TYR A 359 8.19 -28.83 -6.69
CA TYR A 359 8.53 -30.26 -6.61
C TYR A 359 9.00 -30.70 -5.22
N GLU A 360 9.52 -29.79 -4.38
CA GLU A 360 9.88 -30.09 -2.99
C GLU A 360 8.64 -30.13 -2.06
N LEU A 361 7.59 -29.38 -2.42
CA LEU A 361 6.35 -29.29 -1.66
C LEU A 361 5.32 -30.38 -1.99
N GLU A 362 5.19 -30.73 -3.27
CA GLU A 362 4.28 -31.78 -3.80
C GLU A 362 4.91 -33.18 -3.69
#